data_AF-A0A357N7B3-F1
#
_entry.id   AF-A0A357N7B3-F1
#
_cell.length_a   1.000
_cell.length_b   1.000
_cell.length_c   1.000
_cell.angle_alpha   90.00
_cell.angle_beta   90.00
_cell.angle_gamma   90.00
#
_symmetry.space_group_name_H-M   'P 1'
#
loop_
_entity.id
_entity.type
_entity.pdbx_description
1 polymer ?
#
loop_
_entity_poly.entity_id
_entity_poly.type
_entity_poly.pdbx_seq_one_letter_code
_entity_poly.pdbx_strand_id
1 'polypeptide(L)'
;HGLPAIGTGMIPLTPTRAFASPFLPPMPLPAILRRASYGLVNQAVWRSFRRPINAARAALGQPPRRTLWTGMPMLYGISPQLLPPPADWPADHVVCGQWRMPEQPWSPPADLQAFLDAGPAPVYLGFGSMTGF
;
A
#
# COMPACT_ATOMS: atom_id res chain seq x y z
N HIS A 1 -7.40 -24.12 6.89
CA HIS A 1 -7.90 -22.80 7.33
C HIS A 1 -7.84 -22.81 8.85
N GLY A 2 -7.04 -21.95 9.48
CA GLY A 2 -6.85 -22.02 10.93
C GLY A 2 -5.62 -21.29 11.47
N LEU A 3 -4.71 -20.85 10.60
CA LEU A 3 -3.62 -19.97 11.01
C LEU A 3 -4.13 -18.54 11.07
N PRO A 4 -3.98 -17.85 12.21
CA PRO A 4 -4.19 -16.41 12.30
C PRO A 4 -3.32 -15.70 11.25
N ALA A 5 -3.93 -14.75 10.54
CA ALA A 5 -3.25 -13.97 9.52
C ALA A 5 -3.63 -12.50 9.68
N ILE A 6 -2.67 -11.62 9.41
CA ILE A 6 -2.86 -10.17 9.40
C ILE A 6 -2.46 -9.69 8.01
N GLY A 7 -3.30 -8.87 7.39
CA GLY A 7 -2.99 -8.23 6.12
C GLY A 7 -2.06 -7.04 6.33
N THR A 8 -1.19 -6.81 5.36
CA THR A 8 -0.22 -5.71 5.38
C THR A 8 -0.30 -4.94 4.05
N GLY A 9 -0.16 -3.62 4.10
CA GLY A 9 -0.17 -2.81 2.89
C GLY A 9 0.43 -1.43 3.08
N MET A 10 0.92 -0.84 2.00
CA MET A 10 1.43 0.54 1.96
C MET A 10 0.47 1.50 1.25
N ILE A 11 -0.67 0.98 0.80
CA ILE A 11 -1.74 1.72 0.13
C ILE A 11 -3.03 1.44 0.91
N PRO A 12 -3.84 2.44 1.26
CA PRO A 12 -5.06 2.23 2.02
C PRO A 12 -6.11 1.51 1.14
N LEU A 13 -6.39 0.23 1.44
CA LEU A 13 -7.35 -0.59 0.70
C LEU A 13 -8.66 -0.82 1.48
N THR A 14 -8.68 -0.44 2.76
CA THR A 14 -9.87 -0.56 3.61
C THR A 14 -10.91 0.50 3.21
N PRO A 15 -12.15 0.08 2.89
CA PRO A 15 -13.19 1.01 2.50
C PRO A 15 -13.45 2.10 3.54
N THR A 16 -13.43 3.36 3.11
CA THR A 16 -13.75 4.53 3.94
C THR A 16 -14.59 5.55 3.17
N ARG A 17 -15.34 6.36 3.91
CA ARG A 17 -16.07 7.54 3.41
C ARG A 17 -15.22 8.82 3.37
N ALA A 18 -14.03 8.82 3.98
CA ALA A 18 -13.19 10.01 4.09
C ALA A 18 -12.68 10.47 2.71
N PHE A 19 -12.20 9.53 1.88
CA PHE A 19 -11.65 9.78 0.55
C PHE A 19 -11.93 8.60 -0.40
N ALA A 20 -11.87 8.83 -1.71
CA ALA A 20 -12.03 7.80 -2.73
C ALA A 20 -10.80 6.88 -2.79
N SER A 21 -10.93 5.70 -3.40
CA SER A 21 -9.80 4.79 -3.59
C SER A 21 -8.62 5.49 -4.31
N PRO A 22 -7.38 5.32 -3.82
CA PRO A 22 -6.19 5.99 -4.39
C PRO A 22 -5.85 5.52 -5.81
N PHE A 23 -6.48 4.46 -6.30
CA PHE A 23 -6.34 3.96 -7.67
C PHE A 23 -7.31 4.61 -8.66
N LEU A 24 -8.20 5.49 -8.20
CA LEU A 24 -9.05 6.30 -9.06
C LEU A 24 -8.50 7.72 -9.18
N PRO A 25 -8.79 8.42 -10.28
CA PRO A 25 -8.48 9.84 -10.40
C PRO A 25 -9.08 10.64 -9.24
N PRO A 26 -8.40 11.69 -8.76
CA PRO A 26 -8.93 12.55 -7.70
C PRO A 26 -10.18 13.25 -8.19
N MET A 27 -11.34 12.75 -7.76
CA MET A 27 -12.65 13.29 -8.14
C MET A 27 -13.47 13.60 -6.89
N PRO A 28 -14.24 14.70 -6.89
CA PRO A 28 -15.15 15.03 -5.79
C PRO A 28 -16.34 14.05 -5.82
N LEU A 29 -16.21 12.96 -5.06
CA LEU A 29 -17.28 11.97 -4.91
C LEU A 29 -18.08 12.20 -3.62
N PRO A 30 -19.40 11.95 -3.62
CA PRO A 30 -20.19 11.80 -2.40
C PRO A 30 -19.63 10.70 -1.48
N ALA A 31 -19.81 10.84 -0.17
CA ALA A 31 -19.24 9.94 0.84
C ALA A 31 -19.57 8.44 0.61
N ILE A 32 -20.80 8.13 0.17
CA ILE A 32 -21.19 6.74 -0.13
C ILE A 32 -20.48 6.20 -1.38
N LEU A 33 -20.26 7.03 -2.40
CA LEU A 33 -19.53 6.65 -3.61
C LEU A 33 -18.03 6.51 -3.33
N ARG A 34 -17.46 7.30 -2.41
CA ARG A 34 -16.07 7.11 -1.92
C ARG A 34 -15.90 5.72 -1.33
N ARG A 35 -16.77 5.28 -0.42
CA ARG A 35 -16.71 3.94 0.16
C ARG A 35 -16.93 2.84 -0.88
N ALA A 36 -17.91 3.02 -1.78
CA ALA A 36 -18.18 2.06 -2.85
C ALA A 36 -17.01 1.92 -3.83
N SER A 37 -16.22 2.97 -4.04
CA SER A 37 -15.05 2.94 -4.93
C SER A 37 -14.02 1.87 -4.56
N TYR A 38 -13.82 1.62 -3.26
CA TYR A 38 -12.94 0.55 -2.78
C TYR A 38 -13.45 -0.83 -3.16
N GLY A 39 -14.77 -1.05 -3.11
CA GLY A 39 -15.38 -2.30 -3.54
C GLY A 39 -15.09 -2.58 -5.02
N LEU A 40 -15.25 -1.56 -5.87
CA LEU A 40 -14.93 -1.65 -7.30
C LEU A 40 -13.45 -1.96 -7.54
N VAL A 41 -12.56 -1.15 -6.96
CA VAL A 41 -11.11 -1.27 -7.16
C VAL A 41 -10.58 -2.59 -6.61
N ASN A 42 -10.94 -2.96 -5.38
CA ASN A 42 -10.46 -4.20 -4.75
C ASN A 42 -10.91 -5.43 -5.55
N GLN A 43 -12.12 -5.40 -6.12
CA GLN A 43 -12.59 -6.48 -6.98
C GLN A 43 -11.89 -6.51 -8.34
N ALA A 44 -11.60 -5.35 -8.93
CA ALA A 44 -10.82 -5.29 -10.17
C ALA A 44 -9.42 -5.87 -9.96
N VAL A 45 -8.72 -5.45 -8.90
CA VAL A 45 -7.42 -5.99 -8.50
C VAL A 45 -7.51 -7.50 -8.26
N TRP A 46 -8.49 -7.97 -7.47
CA TRP A 46 -8.70 -9.40 -7.26
C TRP A 46 -8.88 -10.17 -8.57
N ARG A 47 -9.68 -9.65 -9.51
CA ARG A 47 -9.92 -10.33 -10.80
C ARG A 47 -8.65 -10.44 -11.65
N SER A 48 -7.76 -9.47 -11.60
CA SER A 48 -6.48 -9.49 -12.29
C SER A 48 -5.53 -10.53 -11.68
N PHE A 49 -5.46 -10.61 -10.34
CA PHE A 49 -4.50 -11.48 -9.65
C PHE A 49 -5.03 -12.88 -9.28
N ARG A 50 -6.35 -13.14 -9.35
CA ARG A 50 -6.93 -14.42 -8.91
C ARG A 50 -6.34 -15.64 -9.62
N ARG A 51 -5.98 -15.51 -10.90
CA ARG A 51 -5.41 -16.62 -11.70
C ARG A 51 -4.02 -17.02 -11.19
N PRO A 52 -3.01 -16.13 -11.16
CA PRO A 52 -1.70 -16.48 -10.63
C PRO A 52 -1.76 -16.88 -9.15
N ILE A 53 -2.60 -16.24 -8.34
CA ILE A 53 -2.82 -16.65 -6.93
C ILE A 53 -3.33 -18.08 -6.85
N ASN A 54 -4.36 -18.44 -7.62
CA ASN A 54 -4.92 -19.80 -7.58
C ASN A 54 -3.98 -20.85 -8.17
N ALA A 55 -3.15 -20.49 -9.15
CA ALA A 55 -2.08 -21.37 -9.64
C ALA A 55 -1.05 -21.66 -8.54
N ALA A 56 -0.59 -20.64 -7.80
CA ALA A 56 0.30 -20.82 -6.66
C ALA A 56 -0.35 -21.66 -5.54
N ARG A 57 -1.64 -21.46 -5.27
CA ARG A 57 -2.39 -22.27 -4.31
C ARG A 57 -2.45 -23.74 -4.73
N ALA A 58 -2.70 -24.02 -6.00
CA ALA A 58 -2.73 -25.39 -6.52
C ALA A 58 -1.36 -26.08 -6.39
N ALA A 59 -0.26 -25.37 -6.67
CA ALA A 59 1.10 -25.89 -6.48
C ALA A 59 1.42 -26.25 -5.02
N LEU A 60 0.74 -25.60 -4.06
CA LEU A 60 0.83 -25.87 -2.63
C LEU A 60 -0.27 -26.84 -2.13
N GLY A 61 -1.01 -27.50 -3.02
CA GLY A 61 -2.09 -28.42 -2.65
C GLY A 61 -3.31 -27.76 -1.99
N GLN A 62 -3.48 -26.44 -2.15
CA GLN A 62 -4.59 -25.70 -1.56
C GLN A 62 -5.75 -25.51 -2.54
N PRO A 63 -7.02 -25.50 -2.06
CA PRO A 63 -8.17 -25.24 -2.92
C PRO A 63 -8.16 -23.81 -3.47
N PRO A 64 -8.71 -23.55 -4.66
CA PRO A 64 -8.75 -22.21 -5.23
C PRO A 64 -9.62 -21.28 -4.38
N ARG A 65 -9.22 -20.02 -4.27
CA ARG A 65 -10.07 -18.97 -3.71
C ARG A 65 -10.93 -18.35 -4.81
N ARG A 66 -12.20 -18.14 -4.48
CA ARG A 66 -13.19 -17.51 -5.36
C ARG A 66 -13.40 -16.04 -5.03
N THR A 67 -13.23 -15.68 -3.76
CA THR A 67 -13.44 -14.33 -3.22
C THR A 67 -12.14 -13.73 -2.69
N LEU A 68 -12.09 -12.40 -2.69
CA LEU A 68 -11.07 -11.63 -1.99
C LEU A 68 -11.01 -12.01 -0.50
N TRP A 69 -9.88 -11.72 0.13
CA TRP A 69 -9.77 -11.81 1.58
C TRP A 69 -10.55 -10.66 2.23
N THR A 70 -11.38 -10.99 3.22
CA THR A 70 -12.22 -10.03 3.95
C THR A 70 -12.20 -10.38 5.43
N GLY A 71 -12.37 -9.38 6.29
CA GLY A 71 -12.53 -9.59 7.74
C GLY A 71 -11.26 -10.09 8.45
N MET A 72 -10.08 -9.80 7.90
CA MET A 72 -8.81 -10.00 8.61
C MET A 72 -8.30 -8.63 9.09
N PRO A 73 -7.62 -8.55 10.24
CA PRO A 73 -6.94 -7.34 10.69
C PRO A 73 -5.96 -6.83 9.64
N MET A 74 -5.72 -5.52 9.63
CA MET A 74 -4.85 -4.85 8.64
C MET A 74 -3.83 -3.93 9.32
N LEU A 75 -2.58 -4.00 8.89
CA LEU A 75 -1.54 -3.04 9.24
C LEU A 75 -1.13 -2.25 8.00
N TYR A 76 -1.18 -0.93 8.11
CA TYR A 76 -0.80 -0.01 7.05
C TYR A 76 0.52 0.70 7.36
N GLY A 77 1.52 0.44 6.53
CA GLY A 77 2.85 1.05 6.57
C GLY A 77 2.88 2.49 6.07
N ILE A 78 1.94 3.32 6.53
CA ILE A 78 1.73 4.70 6.11
C ILE A 78 1.99 5.61 7.31
N SER A 79 2.58 6.79 7.09
CA SER A 79 2.74 7.78 8.17
C SER A 79 1.38 8.33 8.61
N PRO A 80 1.04 8.31 9.91
CA PRO A 80 -0.19 8.92 10.43
C PRO A 80 -0.29 10.43 10.17
N GLN A 81 0.84 11.11 9.95
CA GLN A 81 0.86 12.53 9.60
C GLN A 81 0.41 12.76 8.15
N LEU A 82 0.63 11.79 7.25
CA LEU A 82 0.18 11.85 5.86
C LEU A 82 -1.24 11.31 5.70
N LEU A 83 -1.57 10.26 6.45
CA LEU A 83 -2.89 9.67 6.48
C LEU A 83 -3.32 9.41 7.92
N PRO A 84 -4.07 10.35 8.53
CA PRO A 84 -4.76 10.07 9.79
C PRO A 84 -5.69 8.86 9.60
N PRO A 85 -5.75 7.92 10.56
CA PRO A 85 -6.66 6.78 10.49
C PRO A 85 -8.11 7.25 10.30
N PRO A 86 -8.82 6.80 9.24
CA PRO A 86 -10.22 7.14 9.07
C PRO A 86 -11.09 6.65 10.23
N ALA A 87 -11.98 7.52 10.71
CA ALA A 87 -12.86 7.21 11.85
C ALA A 87 -13.85 6.05 11.59
N ASP A 88 -14.12 5.72 10.31
CA ASP A 88 -15.01 4.64 9.90
C ASP A 88 -14.28 3.33 9.56
N TRP A 89 -13.00 3.23 9.88
CA TRP A 89 -12.25 1.98 9.81
C TRP A 89 -12.52 1.09 11.04
N PRO A 90 -12.47 -0.25 10.86
CA PRO A 90 -12.47 -1.17 11.98
C PRO A 90 -11.30 -0.91 12.94
N ALA A 91 -11.49 -1.18 14.24
CA ALA A 91 -10.48 -0.94 15.26
C ALA A 91 -9.19 -1.77 15.08
N ASP A 92 -9.28 -2.90 14.38
CA ASP A 92 -8.18 -3.80 14.04
C ASP A 92 -7.50 -3.45 12.70
N HIS A 93 -7.79 -2.27 12.15
CA HIS A 93 -7.14 -1.72 10.96
C HIS A 93 -6.30 -0.50 11.35
N VAL A 94 -4.99 -0.68 11.45
CA VAL A 94 -4.09 0.27 12.11
C VAL A 94 -3.11 0.88 11.11
N VAL A 95 -3.00 2.21 11.12
CA VAL A 95 -1.90 2.93 10.46
C VAL A 95 -0.72 2.96 11.44
N CYS A 96 0.37 2.27 11.11
CA CYS A 96 1.46 2.00 12.06
C CYS A 96 2.75 2.78 11.80
N GLY A 97 2.75 3.75 10.89
CA GLY A 97 3.95 4.49 10.51
C GLY A 97 4.58 3.98 9.22
N GLN A 98 5.48 4.79 8.64
CA GLN A 98 6.19 4.40 7.44
C GLN A 98 7.14 3.24 7.74
N TRP A 99 6.98 2.12 7.01
CA TRP A 99 7.93 1.02 7.10
C TRP A 99 9.22 1.40 6.41
N ARG A 100 10.29 1.50 7.21
CA ARG A 100 11.65 1.76 6.75
C ARG A 100 12.53 0.61 7.20
N MET A 101 13.49 0.25 6.38
CA MET A 101 14.55 -0.65 6.82
C MET A 101 15.44 0.08 7.85
N PRO A 102 16.08 -0.65 8.77
CA PRO A 102 17.12 -0.07 9.61
C PRO A 102 18.18 0.61 8.73
N GLU A 103 18.64 1.78 9.15
CA GLU A 103 19.74 2.46 8.49
C GLU A 103 20.98 1.57 8.54
N GLN A 104 21.59 1.36 7.38
CA GLN A 104 22.88 0.69 7.29
C GLN A 104 23.98 1.75 7.26
N PRO A 105 25.15 1.49 7.87
CA PRO A 105 26.30 2.36 7.73
C PRO A 105 26.63 2.51 6.25
N TRP A 106 26.54 3.73 5.74
CA TRP A 106 26.86 4.06 4.36
C TRP A 106 27.70 5.34 4.35
N SER A 107 28.73 5.36 3.52
CA SER A 107 29.55 6.54 3.27
C SER A 107 29.46 6.89 1.80
N PRO A 108 29.25 8.17 1.46
CA PRO A 108 29.20 8.58 0.07
C PRO A 108 30.56 8.35 -0.61
N PRO A 109 30.58 7.97 -1.90
CA PRO A 109 31.78 8.06 -2.72
C PRO A 109 32.37 9.49 -2.71
N ALA A 110 33.69 9.60 -2.90
CA ALA A 110 34.41 10.86 -2.72
C ALA A 110 33.93 12.01 -3.63
N ASP A 111 33.51 11.69 -4.85
CA ASP A 111 32.93 12.63 -5.81
C ASP A 111 31.56 13.15 -5.36
N LEU A 112 30.70 12.29 -4.81
CA LEU A 112 29.43 12.69 -4.22
C LEU A 112 29.65 13.56 -2.98
N GLN A 113 30.58 13.19 -2.10
CA GLN A 113 30.92 14.01 -0.93
C GLN A 113 31.42 15.41 -1.35
N ALA A 114 32.35 15.46 -2.30
CA ALA A 114 32.86 16.74 -2.83
C ALA A 114 31.74 17.59 -3.46
N PHE A 115 30.78 16.97 -4.15
CA PHE A 115 29.61 17.67 -4.68
C PHE A 115 28.70 18.23 -3.57
N LEU A 116 28.43 17.45 -2.52
CA LEU A 116 27.63 17.89 -1.38
C LEU A 116 28.29 19.06 -0.62
N ASP A 117 29.62 19.11 -0.58
CA ASP A 117 30.41 20.14 0.12
C ASP A 117 30.67 21.40 -0.72
N ALA A 118 30.41 21.37 -2.04
CA ALA A 118 30.83 22.43 -2.97
C ALA A 118 30.06 23.76 -2.87
N GLY A 119 29.06 23.87 -1.99
CA GLY A 119 28.28 25.10 -1.86
C GLY A 119 26.93 24.91 -1.16
N PRO A 120 25.86 25.60 -1.62
CA PRO A 120 24.53 25.47 -1.05
C PRO A 120 23.96 24.04 -1.15
N ALA A 121 23.01 23.71 -0.27
CA ALA A 121 22.35 22.42 -0.26
C ALA A 121 21.77 22.06 -1.65
N PRO A 122 22.17 20.92 -2.26
CA PRO A 122 21.72 20.56 -3.59
C PRO A 122 20.27 20.08 -3.60
N VAL A 123 19.65 20.10 -4.78
CA VAL A 123 18.31 19.55 -5.00
C VAL A 123 18.43 18.12 -5.53
N TYR A 124 17.80 17.16 -4.86
CA TYR A 124 17.68 15.78 -5.33
C TYR A 124 16.47 15.62 -6.25
N LEU A 125 16.69 15.08 -7.46
CA LEU A 125 15.64 14.68 -8.38
C LEU A 125 15.75 13.19 -8.67
N GLY A 126 14.71 12.43 -8.36
CA GLY A 126 14.65 11.00 -8.65
C GLY A 126 13.20 10.56 -8.86
N PHE A 127 12.95 9.82 -9.93
CA PHE A 127 11.62 9.32 -10.31
C PHE A 127 11.41 7.85 -9.92
N GLY A 128 12.38 7.25 -9.22
CA GLY A 128 12.39 5.81 -8.92
C GLY A 128 12.56 4.94 -10.16
N SER A 129 12.43 3.63 -9.99
CA SER A 129 12.43 2.70 -11.11
C SER A 129 11.10 2.80 -11.85
N MET A 130 11.14 3.22 -13.11
CA MET A 130 9.99 3.25 -14.01
C MET A 130 9.99 2.01 -14.91
N THR A 131 9.60 0.85 -14.40
CA THR A 131 9.13 -0.23 -15.29
C THR A 131 7.76 0.15 -15.79
N GLY A 132 7.65 0.39 -17.11
CA GLY A 132 6.42 0.81 -17.78
C GLY A 132 5.23 -0.09 -17.44
N PHE A 133 4.10 0.55 -17.17
CA PHE A 133 2.79 -0.09 -17.04
C PHE A 133 2.35 -0.72 -18.37
#